data_AF-A0AAW8BCX4-F1
#
_entry.id   AF-A0AAW8BCX4-F1
#
_cell.length_a   1.000
_cell.length_b   1.000
_cell.length_c   1.000
_cell.angle_alpha   90.00
_cell.angle_beta   90.00
_cell.angle_gamma   90.00
#
_symmetry.space_group_name_H-M   'P 1'
#
loop_
_entity.id
_entity.type
_entity.pdbx_description
1 polymer ?
#
loop_
_entity_poly.entity_id
_entity_poly.type
_entity_poly.pdbx_seq_one_letter_code
_entity_poly.pdbx_strand_id
1 'polypeptide(L)'
;MKNIFLIIANLVSFSMNAQSIDFSQINSLNALNIISTSNKDLSEFLSKSSVTQLGNNNSALIYDKSKRSDLMIRQTGDFNTTLMTNTNPNLENKQKVNIEGDNNYIDITGNNSNSKEMQINLKTNDKMIFVRHY
;
A
#
# COMPACT_ATOMS: atom_id res chain seq x y z
N MET A 1 17.17 -52.49 7.25
CA MET A 1 17.91 -51.68 6.26
C MET A 1 16.99 -50.96 5.27
N LYS A 2 16.00 -51.61 4.64
CA LYS A 2 15.04 -50.96 3.72
C LYS A 2 14.32 -49.72 4.30
N ASN A 3 13.90 -49.77 5.57
CA ASN A 3 13.10 -48.70 6.17
C ASN A 3 13.91 -47.43 6.48
N ILE A 4 15.21 -47.58 6.77
CA ILE A 4 16.12 -46.44 7.03
C ILE A 4 16.34 -45.65 5.73
N PHE A 5 16.46 -46.36 4.59
CA PHE A 5 16.64 -45.72 3.29
C PHE A 5 15.42 -44.86 2.88
N LEU A 6 14.21 -45.35 3.18
CA LEU A 6 12.95 -44.62 2.92
C LEU A 6 12.80 -43.35 3.77
N ILE A 7 13.26 -43.39 5.03
CA ILE A 7 13.23 -42.22 5.93
C ILE A 7 14.22 -41.16 5.46
N ILE A 8 15.43 -41.56 5.06
CA ILE A 8 16.44 -40.63 4.53
C ILE A 8 15.97 -40.01 3.20
N ALA A 9 15.37 -40.81 2.31
CA ALA A 9 14.83 -40.30 1.06
C ALA A 9 13.73 -39.25 1.27
N ASN A 10 12.85 -39.45 2.26
CA ASN A 10 11.83 -38.46 2.61
C ASN A 10 12.43 -37.16 3.18
N LEU A 11 13.41 -37.27 4.08
CA LEU A 11 14.08 -36.11 4.67
C LEU A 11 14.80 -35.24 3.63
N VAL A 12 15.41 -35.85 2.61
CA VAL A 12 16.09 -35.11 1.53
C VAL A 12 15.08 -34.40 0.62
N SER A 13 13.93 -34.99 0.33
CA SER A 13 12.91 -34.36 -0.52
C SER A 13 12.28 -33.09 0.07
N PHE A 14 12.35 -32.87 1.39
CA PHE A 14 11.86 -31.63 2.01
C PHE A 14 12.80 -30.42 1.82
N SER A 15 14.03 -30.64 1.37
CA SER A 15 15.06 -29.58 1.31
C SER A 15 15.22 -28.88 -0.05
N MET A 16 14.43 -29.24 -1.07
CA MET A 16 14.71 -28.83 -2.46
C MET A 16 13.96 -27.59 -2.98
N ASN A 17 13.22 -26.84 -2.14
CA ASN A 17 12.44 -25.68 -2.59
C ASN A 17 12.93 -24.34 -2.03
N ALA A 18 14.25 -24.15 -1.89
CA ALA A 18 14.81 -22.82 -1.63
C ALA A 18 15.15 -22.15 -2.96
N GLN A 19 14.25 -21.31 -3.49
CA GLN A 19 14.58 -20.45 -4.63
C GLN A 19 15.56 -19.37 -4.14
N SER A 20 16.84 -19.49 -4.50
CA SER A 20 17.83 -18.44 -4.25
C SER A 20 17.66 -17.34 -5.30
N ILE A 21 17.16 -16.18 -4.89
CA ILE A 21 17.21 -14.98 -5.74
C ILE A 21 18.62 -14.42 -5.62
N ASP A 22 19.34 -14.38 -6.73
CA ASP A 22 20.64 -13.71 -6.78
C ASP A 22 20.44 -12.19 -6.67
N PHE A 23 21.06 -11.58 -5.65
CA PHE A 23 21.01 -10.13 -5.44
C PHE A 23 21.56 -9.34 -6.63
N SER A 24 22.50 -9.91 -7.39
CA SER A 24 23.05 -9.27 -8.59
C SER A 24 22.00 -9.09 -9.70
N GLN A 25 20.94 -9.89 -9.66
CA GLN A 25 19.86 -9.86 -10.64
C GLN A 25 18.72 -8.92 -10.23
N ILE A 26 18.75 -8.36 -9.00
CA ILE A 26 17.74 -7.40 -8.54
C ILE A 26 18.12 -6.01 -9.06
N ASN A 27 17.22 -5.40 -9.80
CA ASN A 27 17.34 -4.02 -10.26
C ASN A 27 15.98 -3.31 -10.22
N SER A 28 15.97 -2.01 -10.54
CA SER A 28 14.77 -1.18 -10.47
C SER A 28 13.63 -1.65 -11.39
N LEU A 29 13.92 -2.44 -12.44
CA LEU A 29 12.92 -2.97 -13.37
C LEU A 29 12.20 -4.22 -12.84
N ASN A 30 12.82 -4.98 -11.93
CA ASN A 30 12.29 -6.28 -11.50
C ASN A 30 12.10 -6.42 -9.97
N ALA A 31 12.61 -5.48 -9.17
CA ALA A 31 12.52 -5.53 -7.71
C ALA A 31 11.07 -5.69 -7.21
N LEU A 32 10.12 -4.95 -7.79
CA LEU A 32 8.70 -5.04 -7.40
C LEU A 32 8.08 -6.39 -7.78
N ASN A 33 8.43 -6.93 -8.95
CA ASN A 33 7.91 -8.20 -9.42
C ASN A 33 8.34 -9.35 -8.52
N ILE A 34 9.62 -9.37 -8.13
CA ILE A 34 10.21 -10.39 -7.24
C ILE A 34 9.51 -10.42 -5.87
N ILE A 35 9.13 -9.25 -5.34
CA ILE A 35 8.41 -9.14 -4.06
C ILE A 35 6.93 -9.52 -4.21
N SER A 36 6.32 -9.21 -5.36
CA SER A 36 4.89 -9.41 -5.61
C SER A 36 4.48 -10.88 -5.83
N THR A 37 5.41 -11.74 -6.28
CA THR A 37 5.13 -13.15 -6.59
C THR A 37 4.74 -13.99 -5.38
N SER A 38 5.04 -13.53 -4.16
CA SER A 38 4.86 -14.33 -2.95
C SER A 38 3.47 -14.24 -2.29
N ASN A 39 2.56 -13.35 -2.74
CA ASN A 39 1.36 -12.97 -1.97
C ASN A 39 0.03 -12.90 -2.76
N LYS A 40 -0.10 -13.59 -3.90
CA LYS A 40 -1.26 -13.40 -4.80
C LYS A 40 -2.62 -13.77 -4.16
N ASP A 41 -2.70 -14.82 -3.33
CA ASP A 41 -4.01 -15.36 -2.92
C ASP A 41 -4.64 -14.72 -1.66
N LEU A 42 -3.87 -14.00 -0.85
CA LEU A 42 -4.39 -13.30 0.36
C LEU A 42 -4.65 -11.80 0.13
N SER A 43 -4.05 -11.23 -0.91
CA SER A 43 -4.04 -9.79 -1.19
C SER A 43 -5.41 -9.22 -1.61
N GLU A 44 -6.25 -10.04 -2.24
CA GLU A 44 -7.55 -9.61 -2.78
C GLU A 44 -8.61 -9.39 -1.68
N PHE A 45 -8.47 -10.06 -0.53
CA PHE A 45 -9.40 -9.94 0.61
C PHE A 45 -9.05 -8.81 1.59
N LEU A 46 -7.81 -8.28 1.53
CA LEU A 46 -7.26 -7.30 2.47
C LEU A 46 -6.80 -6.00 1.79
N SER A 47 -7.32 -5.68 0.60
CA SER A 47 -6.86 -4.55 -0.20
C SER A 47 -6.91 -3.24 0.60
N LYS A 48 -5.73 -2.68 0.87
CA LYS A 48 -5.53 -1.36 1.47
C LYS A 48 -4.84 -0.49 0.45
N SER A 49 -5.40 0.68 0.20
CA SER A 49 -4.78 1.68 -0.65
C SER A 49 -3.93 2.57 0.23
N SER A 50 -2.64 2.71 -0.09
CA SER A 50 -1.76 3.59 0.68
C SER A 50 -0.89 4.44 -0.22
N VAL A 51 -0.71 5.69 0.21
CA VAL A 51 0.12 6.69 -0.44
C VAL A 51 1.13 7.16 0.60
N THR A 52 2.41 6.99 0.31
CA THR A 52 3.50 7.50 1.17
C THR A 52 4.42 8.37 0.32
N GLN A 53 4.53 9.64 0.69
CA GLN A 53 5.42 10.62 0.07
C GLN A 53 6.46 11.05 1.11
N LEU A 54 7.75 10.89 0.77
CA LEU A 54 8.88 11.25 1.63
C LEU A 54 9.75 12.28 0.89
N GLY A 55 10.09 13.38 1.55
CA GLY A 55 10.79 14.51 0.95
C GLY A 55 9.83 15.61 0.48
N ASN A 56 10.37 16.56 -0.28
CA ASN A 56 9.65 17.78 -0.65
C ASN A 56 9.18 17.75 -2.11
N ASN A 57 8.11 18.47 -2.42
CA ASN A 57 7.58 18.65 -3.78
C ASN A 57 7.19 17.34 -4.49
N ASN A 58 6.75 16.33 -3.76
CA ASN A 58 6.22 15.11 -4.37
C ASN A 58 4.77 15.33 -4.83
N SER A 59 4.39 14.68 -5.93
CA SER A 59 3.00 14.63 -6.39
C SER A 59 2.56 13.18 -6.56
N ALA A 60 1.37 12.87 -6.07
CA ALA A 60 0.73 11.58 -6.28
C ALA A 60 -0.71 11.77 -6.78
N LEU A 61 -1.05 11.07 -7.85
CA LEU A 61 -2.41 10.98 -8.39
C LEU A 61 -2.88 9.53 -8.26
N ILE A 62 -4.00 9.34 -7.56
CA ILE A 62 -4.53 8.01 -7.24
C ILE A 62 -5.96 7.91 -7.73
N TYR A 63 -6.21 6.82 -8.45
CA TYR A 63 -7.54 6.44 -8.89
C TYR A 63 -7.84 5.04 -8.35
N ASP A 64 -8.68 4.99 -7.32
CA ASP A 64 -8.99 3.75 -6.61
C ASP A 64 -10.37 3.21 -6.98
N LYS A 65 -10.38 1.99 -7.52
CA LYS A 65 -11.56 1.20 -7.91
C LYS A 65 -11.75 -0.05 -7.05
N SER A 66 -10.98 -0.19 -5.98
CA SER A 66 -10.93 -1.42 -5.19
C SER A 66 -12.30 -1.76 -4.57
N LYS A 67 -12.57 -3.07 -4.43
CA LYS A 67 -13.83 -3.59 -3.87
C LYS A 67 -13.91 -3.54 -2.34
N ARG A 68 -12.78 -3.24 -1.68
CA ARG A 68 -12.60 -2.83 -0.29
C ARG A 68 -11.36 -1.95 -0.26
N SER A 69 -11.41 -0.74 0.28
CA SER A 69 -10.16 -0.03 0.59
C SER A 69 -10.33 0.82 1.83
N ASP A 70 -9.51 0.53 2.84
CA ASP A 70 -9.11 1.57 3.77
C ASP A 70 -8.04 2.39 3.05
N LEU A 71 -8.13 3.70 3.18
CA LEU A 71 -7.16 4.63 2.61
C LEU A 71 -6.21 5.14 3.69
N MET A 72 -4.91 5.02 3.45
CA MET A 72 -3.89 5.69 4.24
C MET A 72 -3.04 6.64 3.39
N ILE A 73 -3.03 7.92 3.73
CA ILE A 73 -2.13 8.92 3.13
C ILE A 73 -1.12 9.35 4.20
N ARG A 74 0.17 9.28 3.87
CA ARG A 74 1.27 9.79 4.68
C ARG A 74 2.15 10.70 3.85
N GLN A 75 2.33 11.93 4.30
CA GLN A 75 3.27 12.89 3.72
C GLN A 75 4.27 13.32 4.79
N THR A 76 5.56 13.24 4.47
CA THR A 76 6.66 13.71 5.33
C THR A 76 7.60 14.58 4.50
N GLY A 77 7.66 15.87 4.81
CA GLY A 77 8.32 16.91 4.03
C GLY A 77 7.34 17.98 3.56
N ASP A 78 7.82 18.95 2.79
CA ASP A 78 7.07 20.16 2.45
C ASP A 78 6.55 20.14 1.00
N PHE A 79 5.46 20.86 0.73
CA PHE A 79 4.90 21.04 -0.62
C PHE A 79 4.50 19.73 -1.32
N ASN A 80 4.14 18.69 -0.57
CA ASN A 80 3.64 17.46 -1.16
C ASN A 80 2.16 17.60 -1.55
N THR A 81 1.81 17.02 -2.70
CA THR A 81 0.45 17.03 -3.24
C THR A 81 -0.06 15.60 -3.40
N THR A 82 -1.27 15.32 -2.91
CA THR A 82 -2.00 14.08 -3.18
C THR A 82 -3.37 14.41 -3.74
N LEU A 83 -3.67 13.93 -4.95
CA LEU A 83 -5.00 13.95 -5.54
C LEU A 83 -5.53 12.53 -5.60
N MET A 84 -6.65 12.26 -4.94
CA MET A 84 -7.24 10.94 -4.90
C MET A 84 -8.71 10.97 -5.28
N THR A 85 -9.08 10.06 -6.17
CA THR A 85 -10.47 9.76 -6.51
C THR A 85 -10.79 8.31 -6.17
N ASN A 86 -11.75 8.08 -5.28
CA ASN A 86 -12.33 6.77 -5.01
C ASN A 86 -13.71 6.68 -5.63
N THR A 87 -13.89 5.78 -6.59
CA THR A 87 -15.15 5.70 -7.35
C THR A 87 -16.09 4.58 -6.93
N ASN A 88 -15.81 3.85 -5.84
CA ASN A 88 -16.66 2.72 -5.47
C ASN A 88 -17.90 3.18 -4.66
N PRO A 89 -19.13 3.04 -5.20
CA PRO A 89 -20.32 3.55 -4.54
C PRO A 89 -20.81 2.66 -3.39
N ASN A 90 -20.33 1.42 -3.26
CA ASN A 90 -20.92 0.44 -2.35
C ASN A 90 -20.10 0.19 -1.08
N LEU A 91 -19.16 1.08 -0.75
CA LEU A 91 -18.19 0.85 0.32
C LEU A 91 -18.20 1.95 1.37
N GLU A 92 -18.07 1.54 2.63
CA GLU A 92 -17.53 2.40 3.68
C GLU A 92 -16.00 2.37 3.65
N ASN A 93 -15.36 3.54 3.62
CA ASN A 93 -13.90 3.68 3.55
C ASN A 93 -13.39 4.40 4.79
N LYS A 94 -12.53 3.74 5.57
CA LYS A 94 -11.82 4.39 6.67
C LYS A 94 -10.60 5.10 6.12
N GLN A 95 -10.55 6.40 6.33
CA GLN A 95 -9.46 7.23 5.83
C GLN A 95 -8.56 7.69 6.96
N LYS A 96 -7.25 7.49 6.80
CA LYS A 96 -6.24 8.02 7.72
C LYS A 96 -5.24 8.88 6.96
N VAL A 97 -5.17 10.14 7.34
CA VAL A 97 -4.26 11.12 6.77
C VAL A 97 -3.26 11.54 7.86
N ASN A 98 -1.97 11.38 7.59
CA ASN A 98 -0.91 11.84 8.48
C ASN A 98 0.02 12.78 7.70
N ILE A 99 0.21 13.99 8.22
CA ILE A 99 1.06 15.00 7.58
C ILE A 99 2.08 15.55 8.58
N GLU A 100 3.34 15.56 8.14
CA GLU A 100 4.48 16.13 8.83
C GLU A 100 5.28 17.00 7.84
N GLY A 101 5.40 18.30 8.09
CA GLY A 101 5.97 19.30 7.15
C GLY A 101 4.94 20.29 6.60
N ASP A 102 5.39 21.43 6.08
CA ASP A 102 4.56 22.58 5.73
C ASP A 102 4.05 22.58 4.28
N ASN A 103 2.98 23.32 4.00
CA ASN A 103 2.42 23.53 2.66
C ASN A 103 2.01 22.27 1.89
N ASN A 104 1.60 21.25 2.63
CA ASN A 104 1.10 20.01 2.07
C ASN A 104 -0.38 20.13 1.66
N TYR A 105 -0.70 19.55 0.51
CA TYR A 105 -2.01 19.58 -0.13
C TYR A 105 -2.55 18.17 -0.34
N ILE A 106 -3.79 17.95 0.07
CA ILE A 106 -4.51 16.70 -0.16
C ILE A 106 -5.93 17.01 -0.63
N ASP A 107 -6.35 16.35 -1.71
CA ASP A 107 -7.73 16.40 -2.21
C ASP A 107 -8.24 14.98 -2.43
N ILE A 108 -9.27 14.61 -1.66
CA ILE A 108 -9.90 13.29 -1.71
C ILE A 108 -11.33 13.48 -2.19
N THR A 109 -11.67 12.81 -3.28
CA THR A 109 -12.99 12.84 -3.90
C THR A 109 -13.56 11.42 -4.00
N GLY A 110 -14.81 11.20 -3.61
CA GLY A 110 -15.46 9.89 -3.78
C GLY A 110 -16.82 9.77 -3.08
N ASN A 111 -17.35 8.55 -2.94
CA ASN A 111 -18.70 8.37 -2.37
C ASN A 111 -18.78 8.71 -0.87
N ASN A 112 -20.00 9.06 -0.42
CA ASN A 112 -20.41 9.65 0.87
C ASN A 112 -19.93 8.98 2.16
N SER A 113 -19.34 7.79 2.10
CA SER A 113 -18.78 7.12 3.28
C SER A 113 -17.34 7.57 3.61
N ASN A 114 -16.70 8.32 2.71
CA ASN A 114 -15.31 8.73 2.79
C ASN A 114 -14.93 9.52 4.05
N SER A 115 -15.87 10.24 4.67
CA SER A 115 -15.64 10.98 5.90
C SER A 115 -15.99 10.19 7.17
N LYS A 116 -16.65 9.02 7.05
CA LYS A 116 -17.11 8.24 8.20
C LYS A 116 -15.89 7.60 8.86
N GLU A 117 -15.57 8.01 10.08
CA GLU A 117 -14.37 7.60 10.84
C GLU A 117 -13.04 8.08 10.25
N MET A 118 -13.03 9.15 9.44
CA MET A 118 -11.79 9.76 8.96
C MET A 118 -10.95 10.29 10.14
N GLN A 119 -9.65 10.00 10.10
CA GLN A 119 -8.67 10.53 11.05
C GLN A 119 -7.63 11.36 10.31
N ILE A 120 -7.45 12.61 10.74
CA ILE A 120 -6.44 13.52 10.21
C ILE A 120 -5.51 13.89 11.36
N ASN A 121 -4.23 13.48 11.25
CA ASN A 121 -3.19 13.85 12.20
C ASN A 121 -2.21 14.81 11.53
N LEU A 122 -2.07 16.00 12.10
CA LEU A 122 -1.22 17.07 11.60
C LEU A 122 -0.17 17.42 12.65
N LYS A 123 1.11 17.47 12.27
CA LYS A 123 2.23 17.85 13.16
C LYS A 123 2.92 19.14 12.72
N THR A 124 2.15 20.18 12.38
CA THR A 124 2.64 21.33 11.60
C THR A 124 1.47 22.29 11.28
N ASN A 125 1.76 23.53 10.88
CA ASN A 125 0.80 24.64 10.91
C ASN A 125 0.12 24.96 9.54
N ASP A 126 0.80 24.78 8.40
CA ASP A 126 0.27 25.27 7.10
C ASP A 126 -0.16 24.13 6.16
N LYS A 127 -1.49 23.91 6.00
CA LYS A 127 -2.07 22.75 5.29
C LYS A 127 -3.35 23.09 4.54
N MET A 128 -3.64 22.29 3.52
CA MET A 128 -4.96 22.28 2.89
C MET A 128 -5.41 20.84 2.61
N ILE A 129 -6.56 20.47 3.17
CA ILE A 129 -7.18 19.17 2.95
C ILE A 129 -8.62 19.39 2.48
N PHE A 130 -8.93 18.90 1.28
CA PHE A 130 -10.29 18.84 0.76
C PHE A 130 -10.81 17.40 0.80
N VAL A 131 -12.02 17.25 1.33
CA VAL A 131 -12.77 15.99 1.27
C VAL A 131 -14.10 16.30 0.61
N ARG A 132 -14.31 15.73 -0.58
CA ARG A 132 -15.44 16.05 -1.45
C ARG A 132 -16.24 14.79 -1.75
N HIS A 133 -17.55 14.94 -1.71
CA HIS A 133 -18.50 13.87 -2.03
C HIS A 133 -19.29 14.22 -3.29
N TYR A 134 -19.75 13.18 -3.99
CA TYR A 134 -20.73 13.29 -5.07
C TYR A 134 -21.84 12.25 -4.88
#